data_AF-A0AAD8ZRA8-F1
#
_entry.id   AF-A0AAD8ZRA8-F1
#
_cell.length_a   1.000
_cell.length_b   1.000
_cell.length_c   1.000
_cell.angle_alpha   90.00
_cell.angle_beta   90.00
_cell.angle_gamma   90.00
#
_symmetry.space_group_name_H-M   'P 1'
#
loop_
_entity.id
_entity.type
_entity.pdbx_description
1 polymer ?
#
loop_
_entity_poly.entity_id
_entity_poly.type
_entity_poly.pdbx_seq_one_letter_code
_entity_poly.pdbx_strand_id
1 'polypeptide(L)'
;MGTGVRGLFAEYIELLVQFGYLSLFSCVYPLTALLLLLNNITEIRGDAYKICHLFRKPFSPPEASIGVWQTAFELLGFFSVLSNCWLFLMAPRVRAFLQNAAFSPAGVLLLAVFIEHVLIVVKLILAFMIPDEPDWVRIKREQIEYRSMKALNLQSTSEVTVREKDTCRGKKTPTGVGAGWKKLILARW
;
A
#
# COMPACT_ATOMS: atom_id res chain seq x y z
N MET A 1 -13.05 -19.04 16.93
CA MET A 1 -12.77 -19.30 15.50
C MET A 1 -13.31 -18.09 14.72
N GLY A 2 -12.43 -17.28 14.08
CA GLY A 2 -12.81 -16.40 12.96
C GLY A 2 -13.14 -14.90 13.19
N THR A 3 -12.37 -14.10 13.94
CA THR A 3 -12.64 -12.64 14.05
C THR A 3 -11.48 -11.69 13.67
N GLY A 4 -10.31 -12.18 13.27
CA GLY A 4 -9.16 -11.30 12.96
C GLY A 4 -9.40 -10.29 11.82
N VAL A 5 -10.10 -10.71 10.76
CA VAL A 5 -10.35 -9.86 9.57
C VAL A 5 -11.46 -8.82 9.81
N ARG A 6 -12.38 -9.10 10.74
CA ARG A 6 -13.52 -8.20 11.02
C ARG A 6 -13.11 -6.95 11.81
N GLY A 7 -12.01 -7.03 12.57
CA GLY A 7 -11.48 -5.89 13.34
C GLY A 7 -11.05 -4.75 12.42
N LEU A 8 -9.98 -4.94 11.64
CA LEU A 8 -9.42 -3.87 10.80
C LEU A 8 -10.43 -3.28 9.80
N PHE A 9 -11.34 -4.08 9.25
CA PHE A 9 -12.35 -3.55 8.33
C PHE A 9 -13.22 -2.47 9.00
N ALA A 10 -13.66 -2.72 10.24
CA ALA A 10 -14.47 -1.75 10.97
C ALA A 10 -13.67 -0.47 11.28
N GLU A 11 -12.42 -0.60 11.72
CA GLU A 11 -11.55 0.56 12.01
C GLU A 11 -11.31 1.40 10.74
N TYR A 12 -11.10 0.76 9.57
CA TYR A 12 -10.97 1.50 8.31
C TYR A 12 -12.27 2.16 7.85
N ILE A 13 -13.44 1.54 8.07
CA ILE A 13 -14.73 2.18 7.78
C ILE A 13 -14.92 3.41 8.65
N GLU A 14 -14.57 3.33 9.93
CA GLU A 14 -14.66 4.47 10.85
C GLU A 14 -13.81 5.65 10.35
N LEU A 15 -12.55 5.38 9.99
CA LEU A 15 -11.65 6.37 9.38
C LEU A 15 -12.20 6.93 8.06
N LEU A 16 -12.77 6.07 7.20
CA LEU A 16 -13.35 6.48 5.92
C LEU A 16 -14.54 7.40 6.11
N VAL A 17 -15.45 7.06 7.02
CA VAL A 17 -16.63 7.87 7.35
C VAL A 17 -16.20 9.21 7.93
N GLN A 18 -15.21 9.21 8.82
CA GLN A 18 -14.67 10.43 9.41
C GLN A 18 -14.04 11.35 8.35
N PHE A 19 -13.24 10.80 7.45
CA PHE A 19 -12.71 11.54 6.31
C PHE A 19 -13.82 12.05 5.38
N GLY A 20 -14.88 11.28 5.18
CA GLY A 20 -16.06 11.69 4.41
C GLY A 20 -16.73 12.91 5.00
N TYR A 21 -16.99 12.92 6.31
CA TYR A 21 -17.57 14.09 6.99
C TYR A 21 -16.69 15.33 6.86
N LEU A 22 -15.38 15.17 7.03
CA LEU A 22 -14.44 16.28 6.88
C LEU A 22 -14.43 16.82 5.45
N SER A 23 -14.31 15.94 4.47
CA SER A 23 -14.08 16.34 3.08
C SER A 23 -15.34 16.87 2.40
N LEU A 24 -16.47 16.16 2.51
CA LEU A 24 -17.72 16.50 1.81
C LEU A 24 -18.44 17.73 2.40
N PHE A 25 -18.30 17.98 3.71
CA PHE A 25 -19.10 18.99 4.42
C PHE A 25 -18.26 20.10 5.09
N SER A 26 -16.95 20.16 4.83
CA SER A 26 -16.05 21.18 5.40
C SER A 26 -16.56 22.61 5.20
N CYS A 27 -17.15 22.92 4.03
CA CYS A 27 -17.65 24.25 3.71
C CYS A 27 -18.88 24.67 4.53
N VAL A 28 -19.65 23.71 5.06
CA VAL A 28 -20.88 23.98 5.82
C VAL A 28 -20.61 24.10 7.31
N TYR A 29 -19.72 23.26 7.85
CA TYR A 29 -19.39 23.26 9.27
C TYR A 29 -17.87 23.20 9.49
N PRO A 30 -17.18 24.36 9.61
CA PRO A 30 -15.72 24.40 9.74
C PRO A 30 -15.21 23.83 11.07
N LEU A 31 -16.05 23.80 12.11
CA LEU A 31 -15.73 23.19 13.40
C LEU A 31 -15.57 21.66 13.31
N THR A 32 -16.06 21.02 12.23
CA THR A 32 -15.86 19.59 11.95
C THR A 32 -14.39 19.20 12.11
N ALA A 33 -13.46 19.99 11.55
CA ALA A 33 -12.04 19.68 11.58
C ALA A 33 -11.49 19.55 13.02
N LEU A 34 -11.92 20.43 13.93
CA LEU A 34 -11.47 20.41 15.32
C LEU A 34 -12.07 19.23 16.09
N LEU A 35 -13.37 18.96 15.91
CA LEU A 35 -14.04 17.83 16.55
C LEU A 35 -13.43 16.50 16.09
N LEU A 36 -13.15 16.37 14.80
CA LEU A 36 -12.52 15.18 14.24
C LEU A 36 -11.06 15.03 14.68
N LEU A 37 -10.32 16.13 14.83
CA LEU A 37 -8.96 16.06 15.38
C LEU A 37 -8.99 15.52 16.82
N LEU A 38 -9.90 16.01 17.66
CA LEU A 38 -10.08 15.50 19.01
C LEU A 38 -10.48 14.01 19.00
N ASN A 39 -11.40 13.63 18.10
CA ASN A 39 -11.80 12.23 17.93
C ASN A 39 -10.61 11.34 17.55
N ASN A 40 -9.78 11.76 16.59
CA ASN A 40 -8.60 11.00 16.18
C ASN A 40 -7.58 10.82 17.31
N ILE A 41 -7.39 11.85 18.15
CA ILE A 41 -6.47 11.76 19.30
C ILE A 41 -6.99 10.76 20.33
N THR A 42 -8.30 10.76 20.60
CA THR A 42 -8.90 9.77 21.50
C THR A 42 -8.87 8.37 20.90
N GLU A 43 -9.11 8.23 19.60
CA GLU A 43 -9.17 6.94 18.93
C GLU A 43 -7.81 6.26 18.87
N ILE A 44 -6.72 6.99 18.58
CA ILE A 44 -5.35 6.43 18.63
C ILE A 44 -5.06 5.80 20.00
N ARG A 45 -5.52 6.43 21.08
CA ARG A 45 -5.35 5.90 22.45
C ARG A 45 -6.30 4.73 22.72
N GLY A 46 -7.53 4.82 22.22
CA GLY A 46 -8.54 3.76 22.28
C GLY A 46 -8.06 2.49 21.59
N ASP A 47 -7.57 2.58 20.36
CA ASP A 47 -7.06 1.47 19.56
C ASP A 47 -5.83 0.81 20.18
N ALA A 48 -4.90 1.62 20.70
CA ALA A 48 -3.77 1.11 21.45
C ALA A 48 -4.22 0.29 22.68
N TYR A 49 -5.23 0.79 23.41
CA TYR A 49 -5.81 0.08 24.55
C TYR A 49 -6.51 -1.22 24.13
N LYS A 50 -7.32 -1.17 23.05
CA LYS A 50 -8.00 -2.35 22.47
C LYS A 50 -6.97 -3.46 22.16
N ILE A 51 -5.86 -3.12 21.48
CA ILE A 51 -4.83 -4.09 21.07
C ILE A 51 -4.04 -4.63 22.27
N CYS A 52 -3.73 -3.79 23.26
CA CYS A 52 -2.90 -4.18 24.41
C CYS A 52 -3.66 -4.98 25.47
N HIS A 53 -4.93 -4.65 25.72
CA HIS A 53 -5.67 -5.17 26.88
C HIS A 53 -6.88 -6.03 26.52
N LEU A 54 -7.50 -5.83 25.35
CA LEU A 54 -8.75 -6.53 24.99
C LEU A 54 -8.52 -7.71 24.03
N PHE A 55 -7.57 -7.59 23.11
CA PHE A 55 -7.32 -8.62 22.10
C PHE A 55 -6.10 -9.51 22.42
N ARG A 56 -6.15 -10.76 21.96
CA ARG A 56 -4.94 -11.60 21.87
C ARG A 56 -4.11 -11.15 20.68
N LYS A 57 -2.78 -11.28 20.80
CA LYS A 57 -1.82 -10.98 19.73
C LYS A 57 -2.28 -11.55 18.38
N PRO A 58 -2.63 -10.71 17.40
CA PRO A 58 -3.01 -11.17 16.08
C PRO A 58 -1.77 -11.59 15.28
N PHE A 59 -1.96 -12.50 14.32
CA PHE A 59 -0.96 -12.80 13.31
C PHE A 59 -1.13 -11.80 12.16
N SER A 60 -0.13 -10.96 11.91
CA SER A 60 -0.12 -10.02 10.80
C SER A 60 0.63 -10.64 9.61
N PRO A 61 -0.02 -10.88 8.48
CA PRO A 61 0.68 -11.10 7.22
C PRO A 61 1.54 -9.87 6.88
N PRO A 62 2.64 -10.04 6.14
CA PRO A 62 3.39 -8.92 5.60
C PRO A 62 2.57 -8.25 4.49
N GLU A 63 2.02 -7.08 4.80
CA GLU A 63 1.28 -6.23 3.84
C GLU A 63 2.21 -5.10 3.36
N ALA A 64 2.27 -4.84 2.06
CA ALA A 64 3.08 -3.75 1.48
C ALA A 64 2.33 -2.42 1.34
N SER A 65 0.99 -2.43 1.41
CA SER A 65 0.15 -1.25 1.24
C SER A 65 -1.16 -1.39 2.01
N ILE A 66 -1.87 -0.28 2.18
CA ILE A 66 -3.22 -0.23 2.78
C ILE A 66 -4.28 -0.94 1.90
N GLY A 67 -3.96 -1.26 0.65
CA GLY A 67 -4.81 -1.99 -0.29
C GLY A 67 -5.97 -1.16 -0.85
N VAL A 68 -7.15 -1.78 -0.96
CA VAL A 68 -8.37 -1.22 -1.57
C VAL A 68 -8.83 0.09 -0.90
N TRP A 69 -8.49 0.28 0.38
CA TRP A 69 -8.83 1.49 1.12
C TRP A 69 -8.22 2.75 0.51
N GLN A 70 -7.02 2.66 -0.08
CA GLN A 70 -6.40 3.78 -0.79
C GLN A 70 -7.33 4.31 -1.88
N THR A 71 -7.81 3.40 -2.74
CA THR A 71 -8.77 3.71 -3.79
C THR A 71 -10.08 4.26 -3.23
N ALA A 72 -10.55 3.75 -2.09
CA ALA A 72 -11.77 4.27 -1.45
C ALA A 72 -11.61 5.73 -0.98
N PHE A 73 -10.49 6.08 -0.33
CA PHE A 73 -10.18 7.46 0.07
C PHE A 73 -10.02 8.38 -1.14
N GLU A 74 -9.38 7.91 -2.22
CA GLU A 74 -9.23 8.66 -3.46
C GLU A 74 -10.58 8.98 -4.12
N LEU A 75 -11.46 7.98 -4.25
CA LEU A 75 -12.82 8.12 -4.76
C LEU A 75 -13.63 9.10 -3.90
N LEU A 76 -13.59 8.94 -2.58
CA LEU A 76 -14.27 9.84 -1.66
C LEU A 76 -13.75 11.29 -1.78
N GLY A 77 -12.45 11.44 -2.00
CA GLY A 77 -11.85 12.74 -2.33
C GLY A 77 -12.31 13.33 -3.66
N PHE A 78 -12.71 12.51 -4.66
CA PHE A 78 -13.30 13.04 -5.90
C PHE A 78 -14.73 13.51 -5.65
N PHE A 79 -15.53 12.70 -4.95
CA PHE A 79 -16.89 13.10 -4.54
C PHE A 79 -16.89 14.37 -3.69
N SER A 80 -15.88 14.55 -2.83
CA SER A 80 -15.68 15.80 -2.08
C SER A 80 -15.62 17.03 -2.97
N VAL A 81 -14.87 17.00 -4.09
CA VAL A 81 -14.79 18.14 -5.02
C VAL A 81 -16.17 18.43 -5.63
N LEU A 82 -16.88 17.38 -6.06
CA LEU A 82 -18.22 17.50 -6.65
C LEU A 82 -19.22 18.12 -5.65
N SER A 83 -19.28 17.57 -4.43
CA SER A 83 -20.20 18.04 -3.39
C SER A 83 -19.90 19.47 -2.96
N ASN A 84 -18.63 19.84 -2.78
CA ASN A 84 -18.25 21.20 -2.40
C ASN A 84 -18.55 22.22 -3.51
N CYS A 85 -18.33 21.87 -4.79
CA CYS A 85 -18.71 22.73 -5.92
C CYS A 85 -20.24 22.92 -5.99
N TRP A 86 -21.00 21.85 -5.76
CA TRP A 86 -22.46 21.93 -5.70
C TRP A 86 -22.96 22.80 -4.54
N LEU A 87 -22.38 22.66 -3.35
CA LEU A 87 -22.69 23.48 -2.18
C LEU A 87 -22.39 24.96 -2.43
N PHE A 88 -21.26 25.26 -3.07
CA PHE A 88 -20.89 26.62 -3.46
C PHE A 88 -21.92 27.23 -4.43
N LEU A 89 -22.39 26.47 -5.42
CA LEU A 89 -23.43 26.88 -6.35
C LEU A 89 -24.78 27.16 -5.65
N MET A 90 -25.13 26.40 -4.62
CA MET A 90 -26.39 26.54 -3.88
C MET A 90 -26.34 27.67 -2.84
N ALA A 91 -25.15 28.13 -2.43
CA ALA A 91 -24.99 29.13 -1.40
C ALA A 91 -25.68 30.48 -1.79
N PRO A 92 -26.68 30.95 -1.03
CA PRO A 92 -27.43 32.17 -1.37
C PRO A 92 -26.56 33.42 -1.49
N ARG A 93 -25.52 33.51 -0.65
CA ARG A 93 -24.55 34.63 -0.69
C ARG A 93 -23.77 34.67 -2.00
N VAL A 94 -23.36 33.51 -2.51
CA VAL A 94 -22.62 33.39 -3.78
C VAL A 94 -23.55 33.71 -4.95
N ARG A 95 -24.78 33.18 -4.93
CA ARG A 95 -25.79 33.49 -5.96
C ARG A 95 -26.11 34.98 -6.03
N ALA A 96 -26.34 35.62 -4.88
CA ALA A 96 -26.59 37.06 -4.81
C ALA A 96 -25.40 37.88 -5.34
N PHE A 97 -24.18 37.49 -4.96
CA PHE A 97 -22.96 38.14 -5.46
C PHE A 97 -22.82 38.04 -6.99
N LEU A 98 -23.07 36.86 -7.56
CA LEU A 98 -22.96 36.64 -9.00
C LEU A 98 -24.09 37.32 -9.80
N GLN A 99 -25.30 37.39 -9.23
CA GLN A 99 -26.40 38.18 -9.79
C GLN A 99 -26.08 39.67 -9.81
N ASN A 100 -25.48 40.19 -8.74
CA ASN A 100 -25.01 41.58 -8.68
C ASN A 100 -23.90 41.87 -9.70
N ALA A 101 -23.07 40.88 -10.03
CA ALA A 101 -22.08 40.95 -11.09
C ALA A 101 -22.68 40.75 -12.51
N ALA A 102 -24.01 40.76 -12.65
CA ALA A 102 -24.76 40.65 -13.90
C ALA A 102 -24.53 39.33 -14.67
N PHE A 103 -24.15 38.24 -13.99
CA PHE A 103 -24.03 36.94 -14.64
C PHE A 103 -25.41 36.29 -14.89
N SER A 104 -25.62 35.78 -16.10
CA SER A 104 -26.76 34.94 -16.44
C SER A 104 -26.75 33.63 -15.61
N PRO A 105 -27.91 33.07 -15.22
CA PRO A 105 -27.98 31.79 -14.50
C PRO A 105 -27.22 30.66 -15.19
N ALA A 106 -27.24 30.62 -16.53
CA ALA A 106 -26.48 29.64 -17.31
C ALA A 106 -24.96 29.88 -17.21
N GLY A 107 -24.53 31.15 -17.19
CA GLY A 107 -23.11 31.51 -17.03
C GLY A 107 -22.56 31.12 -15.66
N VAL A 108 -23.38 31.23 -14.60
CA VAL A 108 -23.01 30.76 -13.25
C VAL A 108 -22.80 29.25 -13.22
N LEU A 109 -23.66 28.48 -13.89
CA LEU A 109 -23.51 27.02 -14.01
C LEU A 109 -22.24 26.65 -14.76
N LEU A 110 -21.98 27.29 -15.91
CA LEU A 110 -20.77 27.05 -16.69
C LEU A 110 -19.50 27.41 -15.91
N LEU A 111 -19.49 28.52 -15.18
CA LEU A 111 -18.38 28.92 -14.33
C LEU A 111 -18.14 27.90 -13.20
N ALA A 112 -19.20 27.42 -12.54
CA ALA A 112 -19.08 26.41 -11.50
C ALA A 112 -18.50 25.09 -12.03
N VAL A 113 -18.99 24.60 -13.17
CA VAL A 113 -18.46 23.40 -13.84
C VAL A 113 -17.00 23.61 -14.27
N PHE A 114 -16.65 24.81 -14.75
CA PHE A 114 -15.27 25.13 -15.10
C PHE A 114 -14.35 25.08 -13.88
N ILE A 115 -14.75 25.70 -12.77
CA ILE A 115 -14.00 25.67 -11.50
C ILE A 115 -13.86 24.22 -11.01
N GLU A 116 -14.92 23.43 -11.08
CA GLU A 116 -14.90 22.00 -10.73
C GLU A 116 -13.86 21.23 -11.55
N HIS A 117 -13.84 21.39 -12.89
CA HIS A 117 -12.86 20.73 -13.75
C HIS A 117 -11.43 21.17 -13.43
N VAL A 118 -11.22 22.46 -13.14
CA VAL A 118 -9.91 22.97 -12.72
C VAL A 118 -9.47 22.30 -11.42
N LEU A 119 -10.35 22.18 -10.42
CA LEU A 119 -10.03 21.52 -9.15
C LEU A 119 -9.73 20.02 -9.33
N ILE A 120 -10.46 19.33 -10.21
CA ILE A 120 -10.20 17.93 -10.55
C ILE A 120 -8.83 17.79 -11.23
N VAL A 121 -8.52 18.66 -12.20
CA VAL A 121 -7.21 18.66 -12.89
C VAL A 121 -6.08 18.94 -11.89
N VAL A 122 -6.24 19.92 -10.99
CA VAL A 122 -5.26 20.18 -9.94
C VAL A 122 -5.07 18.95 -9.05
N LYS A 123 -6.15 18.27 -8.64
CA LYS A 123 -6.06 17.02 -7.86
C LYS A 123 -5.28 15.94 -8.62
N LEU A 124 -5.55 15.76 -9.91
CA LEU A 124 -4.84 14.79 -10.76
C LEU A 124 -3.37 15.13 -10.92
N ILE A 125 -3.04 16.41 -11.11
CA ILE A 125 -1.66 16.88 -11.16
C ILE A 125 -0.96 16.62 -9.83
N LEU A 126 -1.61 16.91 -8.69
CA LEU A 126 -1.04 16.62 -7.38
C LEU A 126 -0.79 15.12 -7.19
N ALA A 127 -1.72 14.27 -7.61
CA ALA A 127 -1.56 12.82 -7.59
C ALA A 127 -0.40 12.34 -8.47
N PHE A 128 -0.11 13.03 -9.58
CA PHE A 128 1.04 12.70 -10.44
C PHE A 128 2.37 13.28 -9.93
N MET A 129 2.33 14.47 -9.31
CA MET A 129 3.51 15.20 -8.85
C MET A 129 4.09 14.66 -7.55
N ILE A 130 3.27 14.04 -6.70
CA ILE A 130 3.72 13.42 -5.45
C ILE A 130 4.16 12.00 -5.80
N PRO A 131 5.47 11.70 -5.84
CA PRO A 131 5.92 10.33 -6.02
C PRO A 131 5.47 9.48 -4.83
N ASP A 132 4.82 8.35 -5.10
CA ASP A 132 4.28 7.45 -4.07
C ASP A 132 5.34 6.92 -3.11
N GLU A 133 6.59 6.82 -3.58
CA GLU A 133 7.73 6.42 -2.78
C GLU A 133 8.84 7.50 -2.81
N PRO A 134 9.36 7.92 -1.65
CA PRO A 134 10.48 8.85 -1.62
C PRO A 134 11.79 8.16 -2.00
N ASP A 135 12.73 8.92 -2.59
CA ASP A 135 13.98 8.37 -3.18
C ASP A 135 14.82 7.52 -2.22
N TRP A 136 14.88 7.88 -0.94
CA TRP A 136 15.65 7.15 0.06
C TRP A 136 15.08 5.75 0.33
N VAL A 137 13.77 5.55 0.17
CA VAL A 137 13.12 4.23 0.27
C VAL A 137 13.46 3.40 -0.95
N ARG A 138 13.38 3.98 -2.16
CA ARG A 138 13.73 3.30 -3.41
C ARG A 138 15.16 2.78 -3.39
N ILE A 139 16.12 3.64 -3.02
CA ILE A 139 17.54 3.26 -2.92
C ILE A 139 17.74 2.14 -1.88
N LYS A 140 17.00 2.17 -0.76
CA LYS A 140 17.10 1.12 0.26
C LYS A 140 16.52 -0.21 -0.18
N ARG A 141 15.38 -0.21 -0.88
CA ARG A 141 14.78 -1.40 -1.50
C ARG A 141 15.76 -2.01 -2.50
N GLU A 142 16.33 -1.22 -3.39
CA GLU A 142 17.34 -1.64 -4.36
C GLU A 142 18.59 -2.23 -3.68
N GLN A 143 19.06 -1.62 -2.58
CA GLN A 143 20.17 -2.16 -1.79
C GLN A 143 19.86 -3.53 -1.19
N ILE A 144 18.62 -3.74 -0.72
CA ILE A 144 18.18 -5.02 -0.16
C ILE A 144 18.10 -6.07 -1.27
N GLU A 145 17.47 -5.75 -2.41
CA GLU A 145 17.34 -6.63 -3.58
C GLU A 145 18.71 -7.02 -4.17
N TYR A 146 19.63 -6.07 -4.27
CA TYR A 146 20.99 -6.35 -4.73
C TYR A 146 21.73 -7.31 -3.80
N ARG A 147 21.58 -7.15 -2.47
CA ARG A 147 22.23 -8.03 -1.48
C ARG A 147 21.66 -9.44 -1.54
N SER A 148 20.35 -9.61 -1.67
CA SER A 148 19.73 -10.93 -1.81
C SER A 148 20.14 -11.61 -3.12
N MET A 149 20.21 -10.89 -4.24
CA MET A 149 20.68 -11.46 -5.51
C MET A 149 22.17 -11.86 -5.46
N LYS A 150 23.02 -11.10 -4.77
CA LYS A 150 24.42 -11.47 -4.55
C LYS A 150 24.57 -12.73 -3.68
N ALA A 151 23.73 -12.89 -2.65
CA ALA A 151 23.73 -14.09 -1.81
C ALA A 151 23.30 -15.34 -2.59
N LEU A 152 22.27 -15.24 -3.44
CA LEU A 152 21.82 -16.33 -4.30
C LEU A 152 22.90 -16.76 -5.31
N ASN A 153 23.59 -15.80 -5.93
CA ASN A 153 24.69 -16.09 -6.86
C ASN A 153 25.88 -16.79 -6.19
N LEU A 154 26.17 -16.44 -4.93
CA LEU A 154 27.22 -17.13 -4.16
C LEU A 154 26.82 -18.57 -3.85
N GLN A 155 25.55 -18.81 -3.48
CA GLN A 155 25.02 -20.15 -3.27
C GLN A 155 25.07 -20.97 -4.57
N SER A 156 24.56 -20.44 -5.69
CA SER A 156 24.57 -21.15 -6.98
C SER A 156 25.98 -21.47 -7.45
N THR A 157 26.93 -20.54 -7.31
CA THR A 157 28.35 -20.77 -7.65
C THR A 157 28.95 -21.87 -6.76
N SER A 158 28.67 -21.84 -5.46
CA SER A 158 29.16 -22.87 -4.54
C SER A 158 28.60 -24.26 -4.87
N GLU A 159 27.32 -24.37 -5.22
CA GLU A 159 26.69 -25.62 -5.63
C GLU A 159 27.27 -26.18 -6.94
N VAL A 160 27.52 -25.32 -7.94
CA VAL A 160 28.17 -25.71 -9.20
C VAL A 160 29.56 -26.27 -8.92
N THR A 161 30.36 -25.61 -8.08
CA THR A 161 31.71 -26.08 -7.75
C THR A 161 31.73 -27.41 -6.99
N VAL A 162 30.71 -27.68 -6.16
CA VAL A 162 30.55 -28.96 -5.47
C VAL A 162 30.16 -30.07 -6.46
N ARG A 163 29.14 -29.82 -7.31
CA ARG A 163 28.74 -30.76 -8.39
C ARG A 163 29.90 -31.13 -9.31
N GLU A 164 30.72 -30.16 -9.67
CA GLU A 164 31.87 -30.37 -10.55
C GLU A 164 32.96 -31.23 -9.88
N LYS A 165 33.22 -31.00 -8.59
CA LYS A 165 34.13 -31.84 -7.78
C LYS A 165 33.62 -33.27 -7.65
N ASP A 166 32.32 -33.47 -7.47
CA ASP A 166 31.72 -34.81 -7.39
C ASP A 166 31.75 -35.53 -8.75
N THR A 167 31.51 -34.81 -9.85
CA THR A 167 31.62 -35.34 -11.21
C THR A 167 33.06 -35.74 -11.53
N CYS A 168 34.04 -34.91 -11.14
CA CYS A 168 35.46 -35.23 -11.27
C CYS A 168 35.91 -36.38 -10.37
N ARG A 169 35.35 -36.51 -9.15
CA ARG A 169 35.63 -37.62 -8.23
C ARG A 169 35.05 -38.94 -8.73
N GLY A 170 33.84 -38.91 -9.31
CA GLY A 170 33.21 -40.07 -9.96
C GLY A 170 33.93 -40.57 -11.20
N LYS A 171 34.64 -39.69 -11.94
CA LYS A 171 35.52 -40.09 -13.06
C LYS A 171 36.88 -40.67 -12.63
N LYS A 172 37.25 -40.57 -11.35
CA LYS A 172 38.53 -41.08 -10.81
C LYS A 172 38.47 -42.52 -10.29
N THR A 173 37.40 -43.28 -10.52
CA THR A 173 37.47 -44.75 -10.40
C THR A 173 38.18 -45.31 -11.64
N PRO A 174 39.40 -45.88 -11.49
CA PRO A 174 40.12 -46.40 -12.63
C PRO A 174 39.42 -47.66 -13.14
N THR A 175 38.99 -47.61 -14.40
CA THR A 175 38.80 -48.82 -15.21
C THR A 175 40.17 -49.48 -15.39
N GLY A 176 40.39 -50.56 -14.63
CA GLY A 176 41.40 -51.58 -14.93
C GLY A 176 42.71 -51.49 -14.17
N VAL A 177 42.79 -52.21 -13.05
CA VAL A 177 43.90 -53.15 -12.76
C VAL A 177 43.34 -54.32 -11.93
N GLY A 178 43.51 -55.55 -12.42
CA GLY A 178 43.62 -56.71 -11.53
C GLY A 178 42.39 -57.57 -11.27
N ALA A 179 41.72 -58.04 -12.32
CA ALA A 179 41.01 -59.32 -12.25
C ALA A 179 42.04 -60.44 -11.94
N GLY A 180 42.21 -60.83 -10.67
CA GLY A 180 43.24 -61.82 -10.33
C GLY A 180 43.16 -62.50 -8.95
N TRP A 181 42.45 -61.94 -7.97
CA TRP A 181 42.50 -62.48 -6.59
C TRP A 181 41.25 -63.25 -6.16
N LYS A 182 40.15 -63.16 -6.91
CA LYS A 182 38.90 -63.88 -6.59
C LYS A 182 38.90 -65.37 -6.98
N LYS A 183 39.98 -65.90 -7.55
CA LYS A 183 40.14 -67.34 -7.85
C LYS A 183 41.03 -68.12 -6.87
N LEU A 184 41.57 -67.47 -5.83
CA LEU A 184 42.55 -68.11 -4.93
C LEU A 184 41.99 -68.57 -3.56
N ILE A 185 40.67 -68.48 -3.33
CA ILE A 185 40.04 -68.82 -2.03
C ILE A 185 39.12 -70.07 -2.11
N LEU A 186 38.97 -70.72 -3.27
CA LEU A 186 38.09 -71.89 -3.45
C LEU A 186 38.80 -73.21 -3.82
N ALA A 187 40.11 -73.33 -3.57
CA ALA A 187 40.88 -74.55 -3.85
C ALA A 187 41.56 -75.17 -2.62
N ARG A 188 41.12 -74.83 -1.40
CA ARG A 188 41.56 -75.53 -0.20
C ARG A 188 40.45 -75.51 0.84
N TRP A 189 39.93 -76.72 1.09
CA TRP A 189 38.75 -77.11 1.86
C TRP A 189 37.45 -77.16 1.06
#